data_AF-A0A7K1T8U3-F1
#
_entry.id   AF-A0A7K1T8U3-F1
#
_cell.length_a   1.000
_cell.length_b   1.000
_cell.length_c   1.000
_cell.angle_alpha   90.00
_cell.angle_beta   90.00
_cell.angle_gamma   90.00
#
_symmetry.space_group_name_H-M   'P 1'
#
loop_
_entity.id
_entity.type
_entity.pdbx_description
1 polymer ?
#
loop_
_entity_poly.entity_id
_entity_poly.type
_entity_poly.pdbx_seq_one_letter_code
_entity_poly.pdbx_strand_id
1 'polypeptide(L)'
;MANTDQQVSTSYDVMLEPQPDKLSCWAGSMAMLVGYQRQQSVTPESLAEEVGRSLRTSYDWDMLEDVKDHFGFQDIDLPSNASLYFSPQQWADWLSQYGPLWVTVVGSPSHAIIVKGIQGDLTPEGTTVDILNPWDINTAFDGDEVDFNPPNYGLSYTQSFADFTADFGNLDLADYGSWRVLYLPAN
;
A
#
# COMPACT_ATOMS: atom_id res chain seq x y z
N MET A 1 -22.97 -13.45 25.05
CA MET A 1 -23.66 -13.59 23.75
C MET A 1 -22.74 -12.95 22.74
N ALA A 2 -22.14 -13.72 21.84
CA ALA A 2 -21.28 -13.16 20.79
C ALA A 2 -22.17 -12.42 19.79
N ASN A 3 -21.83 -11.17 19.49
CA ASN A 3 -22.59 -10.31 18.59
C ASN A 3 -22.26 -10.74 17.14
N THR A 4 -23.04 -11.65 16.57
CA THR A 4 -22.79 -12.27 15.25
C THR A 4 -23.29 -11.44 14.05
N ASP A 5 -23.71 -10.18 14.25
CA ASP A 5 -24.33 -9.35 13.20
C ASP A 5 -23.50 -8.13 12.77
N GLN A 6 -22.26 -7.99 13.23
CA GLN A 6 -21.46 -6.82 12.85
C GLN A 6 -20.85 -6.99 11.45
N GLN A 7 -21.53 -6.43 10.45
CA GLN A 7 -20.95 -6.28 9.12
C GLN A 7 -20.16 -4.98 9.01
N VAL A 8 -19.05 -5.03 8.30
CA VAL A 8 -18.29 -3.86 7.84
C VAL A 8 -18.40 -3.73 6.33
N SER A 9 -18.47 -2.49 5.85
CA SER A 9 -18.24 -2.15 4.45
C SER A 9 -17.64 -0.76 4.40
N THR A 10 -16.39 -0.66 3.99
CA THR A 10 -15.65 0.60 3.81
C THR A 10 -14.88 0.49 2.51
N SER A 11 -14.97 1.50 1.66
CA SER A 11 -14.24 1.55 0.40
C SER A 11 -13.98 3.00 0.00
N TYR A 12 -12.77 3.28 -0.44
CA TYR A 12 -12.32 4.59 -0.91
C TYR A 12 -12.12 4.57 -2.42
N ASP A 13 -12.51 5.65 -3.09
CA ASP A 13 -12.31 5.82 -4.53
C ASP A 13 -10.89 6.34 -4.80
N VAL A 14 -9.93 5.41 -4.75
CA VAL A 14 -8.52 5.65 -5.05
C VAL A 14 -8.26 5.21 -6.49
N MET A 15 -7.65 6.08 -7.29
CA MET A 15 -7.23 5.75 -8.65
C MET A 15 -6.00 4.84 -8.61
N LEU A 16 -6.01 3.77 -9.43
CA LEU A 16 -4.85 2.89 -9.59
C LEU A 16 -3.76 3.61 -10.40
N GLU A 17 -2.56 3.68 -9.86
CA GLU A 17 -1.37 4.22 -10.53
C GLU A 17 -0.27 3.14 -10.56
N PRO A 18 0.14 2.67 -11.76
CA PRO A 18 1.18 1.65 -11.88
C PRO A 18 2.57 2.21 -11.53
N GLN A 19 3.44 1.36 -10.96
CA GLN A 19 4.86 1.70 -10.85
C GLN A 19 5.52 1.67 -12.24
N PRO A 20 6.33 2.68 -12.59
CA PRO A 20 6.95 2.78 -13.93
C PRO A 20 8.06 1.75 -14.17
N ASP A 21 8.72 1.27 -13.12
CA ASP A 21 9.77 0.26 -13.17
C ASP A 21 9.70 -0.69 -11.97
N LYS A 22 10.52 -1.74 -11.94
CA LYS A 22 10.48 -2.82 -10.94
C LYS A 22 10.92 -2.39 -9.54
N LEU A 23 11.40 -1.14 -9.36
CA LEU A 23 11.96 -0.62 -8.10
C LEU A 23 11.09 0.47 -7.45
N SER A 24 10.04 0.92 -8.13
CA SER A 24 9.22 2.10 -7.75
C SER A 24 7.86 1.76 -7.14
N CYS A 25 7.69 0.59 -6.51
CA CYS A 25 6.42 0.20 -5.86
C CYS A 25 5.98 1.21 -4.79
N TRP A 26 6.94 1.76 -4.04
CA TRP A 26 6.71 2.79 -3.03
C TRP A 26 6.11 4.06 -3.66
N ALA A 27 6.65 4.50 -4.80
CA ALA A 27 6.24 5.72 -5.49
C ALA A 27 4.87 5.54 -6.16
N GLY A 28 4.63 4.37 -6.78
CA GLY A 28 3.31 3.96 -7.25
C GLY A 28 2.25 4.08 -6.16
N SER A 29 2.52 3.49 -5.00
CA SER A 29 1.57 3.49 -3.89
C SER A 29 1.40 4.88 -3.24
N MET A 30 2.47 5.65 -3.05
CA MET A 30 2.33 7.03 -2.55
C MET A 30 1.55 7.91 -3.53
N ALA A 31 1.74 7.73 -4.84
CA ALA A 31 1.03 8.51 -5.85
C ALA A 31 -0.48 8.28 -5.79
N MET A 32 -0.90 7.04 -5.53
CA MET A 32 -2.31 6.71 -5.30
C MET A 32 -2.90 7.46 -4.08
N LEU A 33 -2.18 7.53 -2.95
CA LEU A 33 -2.66 8.25 -1.77
C LEU A 33 -2.67 9.78 -1.94
N VAL A 34 -1.62 10.33 -2.55
CA VAL A 34 -1.56 11.77 -2.88
C VAL A 34 -2.67 12.13 -3.87
N GLY A 35 -2.88 11.30 -4.90
CA GLY A 35 -3.96 11.48 -5.86
C GLY A 35 -5.34 11.41 -5.22
N TYR A 36 -5.55 10.50 -4.28
CA TYR A 36 -6.76 10.46 -3.45
C TYR A 36 -6.94 11.74 -2.63
N GLN A 37 -5.91 12.22 -1.92
CA GLN A 37 -6.02 13.46 -1.14
C GLN A 37 -6.31 14.68 -2.03
N ARG A 38 -5.68 14.76 -3.20
CA ARG A 38 -5.83 15.87 -4.15
C ARG A 38 -7.03 15.74 -5.10
N GLN A 39 -7.73 14.60 -5.08
CA GLN A 39 -8.84 14.28 -5.98
C GLN A 39 -8.45 14.39 -7.47
N GLN A 40 -7.25 13.93 -7.83
CA GLN A 40 -6.71 13.95 -9.19
C GLN A 40 -5.73 12.78 -9.41
N SER A 41 -5.45 12.44 -10.67
CA SER A 41 -4.35 11.51 -10.98
C SER A 41 -3.00 12.18 -10.70
N VAL A 42 -2.09 11.42 -10.12
CA VAL A 42 -0.72 11.83 -9.78
C VAL A 42 0.18 10.70 -10.24
N THR A 43 1.20 11.01 -11.03
CA THR A 43 2.13 9.98 -11.50
C THR A 43 3.27 9.79 -10.50
N PRO A 44 3.88 8.60 -10.42
CA PRO A 44 5.04 8.38 -9.56
C PRO A 44 6.20 9.33 -9.85
N GLU A 45 6.47 9.65 -11.13
CA GLU A 45 7.52 10.61 -11.50
C GLU A 45 7.20 12.02 -10.98
N SER A 46 5.93 12.45 -11.01
CA SER A 46 5.57 13.78 -10.52
C SER A 46 5.81 13.94 -9.00
N LEU A 47 5.67 12.87 -8.21
CA LEU A 47 6.04 12.90 -6.79
C LEU A 47 7.54 13.14 -6.60
N ALA A 48 8.36 12.43 -7.39
CA ALA A 48 9.81 12.60 -7.37
C ALA A 48 10.23 14.01 -7.79
N GLU A 49 9.61 14.55 -8.83
CA GLU A 49 9.88 15.89 -9.34
C GLU A 49 9.55 16.98 -8.31
N GLU A 50 8.48 16.82 -7.52
CA GLU A 50 8.10 17.78 -6.47
C GLU A 50 9.17 17.92 -5.36
N VAL A 51 9.98 16.89 -5.14
CA VAL A 51 11.13 16.92 -4.21
C VAL A 51 12.48 17.12 -4.91
N GLY A 52 12.47 17.48 -6.20
CA GLY A 52 13.68 17.74 -6.98
C GLY A 52 14.52 16.49 -7.26
N ARG A 53 13.86 15.34 -7.41
CA ARG A 53 14.46 14.04 -7.75
C ARG A 53 13.83 13.49 -9.04
N SER A 54 14.34 12.36 -9.51
CA SER A 54 13.75 11.59 -10.61
C SER A 54 13.91 10.11 -10.30
N LEU A 55 12.84 9.35 -10.50
CA LEU A 55 12.85 7.90 -10.27
C LEU A 55 13.91 7.22 -11.13
N ARG A 56 14.19 7.72 -12.34
CA ARG A 56 15.25 7.14 -13.20
C ARG A 56 16.68 7.30 -12.67
N THR A 57 16.91 8.17 -11.68
CA THR A 57 18.27 8.58 -11.27
C THR A 57 18.52 8.49 -9.77
N SER A 58 17.48 8.31 -8.95
CA SER A 58 17.57 8.26 -7.49
C SER A 58 16.60 7.21 -6.98
N TYR A 59 17.13 6.25 -6.21
CA TYR A 59 16.41 5.14 -5.60
C TYR A 59 17.04 4.80 -4.26
N ASP A 60 17.12 5.78 -3.38
CA ASP A 60 17.64 5.62 -2.02
C ASP A 60 16.57 5.96 -0.98
N TRP A 61 16.87 5.59 0.26
CA TRP A 61 16.01 5.87 1.41
C TRP A 61 15.79 7.36 1.64
N ASP A 62 16.78 8.20 1.29
CA ASP A 62 16.71 9.65 1.45
C ASP A 62 15.61 10.24 0.55
N MET A 63 15.50 9.77 -0.70
CA MET A 63 14.42 10.18 -1.59
C MET A 63 13.04 9.80 -1.06
N LEU A 64 12.91 8.61 -0.48
CA LEU A 64 11.63 8.17 0.05
C LEU A 64 11.23 8.99 1.29
N GLU A 65 12.17 9.29 2.19
CA GLU A 65 11.95 10.21 3.32
C GLU A 65 11.58 11.63 2.85
N ASP A 66 12.29 12.17 1.84
CA ASP A 66 12.00 13.49 1.26
C ASP A 66 10.55 13.57 0.74
N VAL A 67 10.07 12.54 0.03
CA VAL A 67 8.67 12.45 -0.42
C VAL A 67 7.72 12.31 0.77
N LYS A 68 8.03 11.42 1.72
CA LYS A 68 7.21 11.21 2.91
C LYS A 68 6.94 12.53 3.64
N ASP A 69 8.00 13.28 3.90
CA ASP A 69 7.96 14.53 4.65
C ASP A 69 7.32 15.67 3.86
N HIS A 70 7.61 15.79 2.56
CA HIS A 70 7.01 16.83 1.70
C HIS A 70 5.49 16.71 1.60
N PHE A 71 4.97 15.49 1.47
CA PHE A 71 3.53 15.25 1.35
C PHE A 71 2.83 15.07 2.72
N GLY A 72 3.58 14.87 3.80
CA GLY A 72 3.03 14.75 5.15
C GLY A 72 2.44 13.38 5.47
N PHE A 73 3.01 12.31 4.91
CA PHE A 73 2.66 10.93 5.27
C PHE A 73 2.99 10.65 6.73
N GLN A 74 2.12 9.90 7.39
CA GLN A 74 2.27 9.50 8.79
C GLN A 74 2.26 7.98 8.91
N ASP A 75 3.06 7.45 9.82
CA ASP A 75 3.08 6.05 10.20
C ASP A 75 2.02 5.74 11.25
N ILE A 76 1.48 4.52 11.18
CA ILE A 76 0.78 3.90 12.30
C ILE A 76 1.86 3.16 13.11
N ASP A 77 2.11 3.62 14.34
CA ASP A 77 3.10 3.00 15.23
C ASP A 77 2.72 1.53 15.53
N LEU A 78 3.60 0.60 15.16
CA LEU A 78 3.41 -0.83 15.37
C LEU A 78 4.46 -1.36 16.36
N PRO A 79 4.07 -2.20 17.32
CA PRO A 79 4.99 -2.73 18.32
C PRO A 79 6.09 -3.60 17.69
N SER A 80 7.35 -3.27 17.96
CA SER A 80 8.55 -3.80 17.30
C SER A 80 8.88 -5.29 17.52
N ASN A 81 8.06 -6.04 18.24
CA ASN A 81 8.33 -7.43 18.66
C ASN A 81 7.15 -8.38 18.54
N ALA A 82 6.02 -7.93 18.01
CA ALA A 82 4.87 -8.80 17.84
C ALA A 82 4.92 -9.42 16.45
N SER A 83 4.66 -10.73 16.36
CA SER A 83 4.15 -11.29 15.12
C SER A 83 2.83 -10.56 14.84
N LEU A 84 2.85 -9.61 13.90
CA LEU A 84 1.80 -8.60 13.75
C LEU A 84 0.60 -9.20 13.01
N TYR A 85 -0.18 -10.01 13.72
CA TYR A 85 -1.51 -10.44 13.27
C TYR A 85 -2.55 -9.44 13.79
N PHE A 86 -2.81 -8.39 13.03
CA PHE A 86 -3.91 -7.46 13.33
C PHE A 86 -5.25 -8.06 12.89
N SER A 87 -6.28 -7.90 13.71
CA SER A 87 -7.61 -8.43 13.42
C SER A 87 -8.30 -7.67 12.28
N PRO A 88 -9.30 -8.27 11.60
CA PRO A 88 -10.15 -7.55 10.65
C PRO A 88 -10.73 -6.25 11.21
N GLN A 89 -11.13 -6.26 12.48
CA GLN A 89 -11.63 -5.07 13.18
C GLN A 89 -10.57 -3.96 13.24
N GLN A 90 -9.31 -4.29 13.55
CA GLN A 90 -8.26 -3.28 13.62
C GLN A 90 -8.01 -2.60 12.27
N TRP A 91 -8.04 -3.35 11.18
CA TRP A 91 -7.93 -2.80 9.83
C TRP A 91 -9.14 -1.96 9.44
N ALA A 92 -10.35 -2.39 9.81
CA ALA A 92 -11.55 -1.60 9.63
C ALA A 92 -11.48 -0.27 10.39
N ASP A 93 -10.98 -0.30 11.63
CA ASP A 93 -10.80 0.91 12.44
C ASP A 93 -9.77 1.86 11.81
N TRP A 94 -8.63 1.34 11.34
CA TRP A 94 -7.62 2.15 10.66
C TRP A 94 -8.13 2.75 9.36
N LEU A 95 -8.81 1.96 8.52
CA LEU A 95 -9.42 2.46 7.30
C LEU A 95 -10.42 3.57 7.63
N SER A 96 -11.31 3.34 8.59
CA SER A 96 -12.30 4.35 9.00
C SER A 96 -11.68 5.61 9.58
N GLN A 97 -10.55 5.49 10.28
CA GLN A 97 -9.90 6.61 10.97
C GLN A 97 -9.00 7.42 10.04
N TYR A 98 -8.27 6.75 9.15
CA TYR A 98 -7.16 7.32 8.40
C TYR A 98 -7.39 7.38 6.89
N GLY A 99 -8.43 6.72 6.38
CA GLY A 99 -8.65 6.58 4.95
C GLY A 99 -7.89 5.38 4.35
N PRO A 100 -7.65 5.38 3.02
CA PRO A 100 -6.89 4.31 2.38
C PRO A 100 -5.46 4.26 2.92
N LEU A 101 -4.94 3.05 3.07
CA LEU A 101 -3.67 2.78 3.74
C LEU A 101 -2.64 2.31 2.74
N TRP A 102 -1.43 2.85 2.84
CA TRP A 102 -0.24 2.25 2.25
C TRP A 102 0.25 1.16 3.19
N VAL A 103 0.55 0.00 2.63
CA VAL A 103 0.92 -1.19 3.40
C VAL A 103 2.11 -1.87 2.74
N THR A 104 3.14 -2.13 3.53
CA THR A 104 4.24 -3.01 3.10
C THR A 104 3.80 -4.45 3.28
N VAL A 105 3.98 -5.28 2.26
CA VAL A 105 3.77 -6.73 2.27
C VAL A 105 5.05 -7.46 1.84
N VAL A 106 5.08 -8.78 2.03
CA VAL A 106 6.19 -9.64 1.58
C VAL A 106 6.38 -9.51 0.07
N GLY A 107 7.63 -9.31 -0.35
CA GLY A 107 8.02 -9.10 -1.75
C GLY A 107 9.47 -9.55 -1.99
N SER A 108 10.23 -8.79 -2.78
CA SER A 108 11.64 -9.09 -3.05
C SER A 108 12.54 -7.86 -2.83
N PRO A 109 12.88 -7.47 -1.58
CA PRO A 109 12.51 -8.13 -0.31
C PRO A 109 11.14 -7.70 0.24
N SER A 110 10.65 -6.52 -0.14
CA SER A 110 9.36 -5.97 0.30
C SER A 110 8.59 -5.36 -0.87
N HIS A 111 7.30 -5.15 -0.69
CA HIS A 111 6.43 -4.55 -1.72
C HIS A 111 5.39 -3.62 -1.10
N ALA A 112 5.15 -2.49 -1.73
CA ALA A 112 4.15 -1.52 -1.29
C ALA A 112 2.86 -1.67 -2.08
N ILE A 113 1.72 -1.74 -1.37
CA ILE A 113 0.36 -1.77 -1.93
C ILE A 113 -0.54 -0.77 -1.21
N ILE A 114 -1.72 -0.51 -1.77
CA ILE A 114 -2.79 0.23 -1.11
C ILE A 114 -3.91 -0.71 -0.70
N VAL A 115 -4.29 -0.68 0.57
CA VAL A 115 -5.57 -1.22 1.04
C VAL A 115 -6.58 -0.07 1.02
N LYS A 116 -7.54 -0.13 0.10
CA LYS A 116 -8.54 0.94 -0.09
C LYS A 116 -9.91 0.58 0.48
N GLY A 117 -10.10 -0.64 0.95
CA GLY A 117 -11.39 -1.08 1.45
C GLY A 117 -11.35 -2.40 2.19
N ILE A 118 -12.40 -2.65 2.96
CA ILE A 118 -12.65 -3.87 3.71
C ILE A 118 -14.15 -4.12 3.78
N GLN A 119 -14.56 -5.37 3.64
CA GLN A 119 -15.96 -5.78 3.72
C GLN A 119 -16.10 -7.18 4.33
N GLY A 120 -17.17 -7.43 5.07
CA GLY A 120 -17.45 -8.75 5.63
C GLY A 120 -18.02 -8.73 7.04
N ASP A 121 -17.91 -9.85 7.74
CA ASP A 121 -18.43 -10.06 9.10
C ASP A 121 -17.37 -9.89 10.21
N LEU A 122 -16.20 -9.36 9.85
CA LEU A 122 -15.04 -9.14 10.74
C LEU A 122 -14.41 -10.42 11.30
N THR A 123 -14.76 -11.60 10.75
CA THR A 123 -13.98 -12.83 10.91
C THR A 123 -12.93 -12.95 9.81
N PRO A 124 -11.77 -13.59 10.04
CA PRO A 124 -10.77 -13.80 8.99
C PRO A 124 -11.32 -14.54 7.75
N GLU A 125 -12.27 -15.45 7.94
CA GLU A 125 -12.87 -16.26 6.88
C GLU A 125 -14.00 -15.54 6.13
N GLY A 126 -14.71 -14.65 6.80
CA GLY A 126 -15.85 -13.91 6.26
C GLY A 126 -15.54 -12.47 5.84
N THR A 127 -14.26 -12.06 5.89
CA THR A 127 -13.81 -10.71 5.53
C THR A 127 -12.91 -10.72 4.31
N THR A 128 -13.08 -9.73 3.43
CA THR A 128 -12.20 -9.48 2.29
C THR A 128 -11.70 -8.04 2.30
N VAL A 129 -10.53 -7.81 1.70
CA VAL A 129 -9.94 -6.48 1.51
C VAL A 129 -9.84 -6.13 0.03
N ASP A 130 -10.03 -4.85 -0.29
CA ASP A 130 -9.85 -4.30 -1.63
C ASP A 130 -8.46 -3.67 -1.74
N ILE A 131 -7.69 -4.13 -2.71
CA ILE A 131 -6.28 -3.78 -2.90
C ILE A 131 -6.05 -3.12 -4.25
N LEU A 132 -5.22 -2.08 -4.25
CA LEU A 132 -4.52 -1.59 -5.43
C LEU A 132 -3.04 -1.94 -5.30
N ASN A 133 -2.54 -2.69 -6.27
CA ASN A 133 -1.15 -3.08 -6.35
C ASN A 133 -0.52 -2.34 -7.54
N PRO A 134 0.53 -1.54 -7.33
CA PRO A 134 1.18 -0.83 -8.44
C PRO A 134 1.85 -1.78 -9.43
N TRP A 135 2.05 -3.06 -9.08
CA TRP A 135 2.58 -4.13 -9.92
C TRP A 135 1.44 -5.07 -10.37
N ASP A 136 1.31 -5.30 -11.68
CA ASP A 136 0.37 -6.30 -12.20
C ASP A 136 0.90 -7.73 -12.03
N ILE A 137 0.50 -8.38 -10.93
CA ILE A 137 0.91 -9.75 -10.60
C ILE A 137 0.30 -10.82 -11.52
N ASN A 138 -0.64 -10.47 -12.40
CA ASN A 138 -1.19 -11.39 -13.40
C ASN A 138 -0.39 -11.38 -14.72
N THR A 139 0.50 -10.40 -14.88
CA THR A 139 1.33 -10.28 -16.09
C THR A 139 2.69 -10.92 -15.87
N ALA A 140 3.07 -11.80 -16.80
CA ALA A 140 4.42 -12.34 -16.87
C ALA A 140 5.34 -11.33 -17.58
N PHE A 141 6.18 -10.66 -16.81
CA PHE A 141 7.24 -9.80 -17.34
C PHE A 141 8.49 -10.60 -17.71
N ASP A 142 9.30 -10.06 -18.61
CA ASP A 142 10.62 -10.62 -18.89
C ASP A 142 11.62 -10.43 -17.73
N GLY A 143 12.83 -10.93 -17.93
CA GLY A 143 13.89 -10.95 -16.92
C GLY A 143 14.67 -9.66 -16.76
N ASP A 144 14.23 -8.52 -17.34
CA ASP A 144 14.91 -7.25 -17.10
C ASP A 144 14.85 -6.88 -15.60
N GLU A 145 15.92 -6.32 -15.03
CA GLU A 145 15.96 -6.04 -13.59
C GLU A 145 15.26 -4.73 -13.22
N VAL A 146 15.09 -3.83 -14.18
CA VAL A 146 14.56 -2.48 -13.96
C VAL A 146 13.27 -2.31 -14.74
N ASP A 147 13.29 -2.51 -16.05
CA ASP A 147 12.19 -2.13 -16.91
C ASP A 147 11.12 -3.25 -16.98
N PHE A 148 9.86 -2.84 -17.16
CA PHE A 148 8.78 -3.77 -17.46
C PHE A 148 8.67 -4.02 -18.96
N ASN A 149 8.65 -5.30 -19.33
CA ASN A 149 8.30 -5.72 -20.67
C ASN A 149 7.45 -7.01 -20.60
N PRO A 150 6.16 -6.98 -20.98
CA PRO A 150 5.40 -5.83 -21.54
C PRO A 150 5.20 -4.69 -20.52
N PRO A 151 4.63 -3.53 -20.91
CA PRO A 151 4.34 -2.45 -19.96
C PRO A 151 3.48 -2.90 -18.78
N ASN A 152 3.80 -2.43 -17.58
CA ASN A 152 3.02 -2.66 -16.36
C ASN A 152 1.81 -1.71 -16.29
N TYR A 153 0.66 -2.26 -15.89
CA TYR A 153 -0.59 -1.50 -15.72
C TYR A 153 -1.12 -1.50 -14.27
N GLY A 154 -0.40 -2.13 -13.35
CA GLY A 154 -0.88 -2.35 -11.98
C GLY A 154 -2.07 -3.29 -11.94
N LEU A 155 -2.59 -3.56 -10.74
CA LEU A 155 -3.73 -4.45 -10.54
C LEU A 155 -4.63 -3.97 -9.40
N SER A 156 -5.93 -3.90 -9.65
CA SER A 156 -6.95 -3.80 -8.61
C SER A 156 -7.59 -5.18 -8.40
N TYR A 157 -7.67 -5.62 -7.15
CA TYR A 157 -8.28 -6.91 -6.82
C TYR A 157 -8.82 -6.93 -5.39
N THR A 158 -9.70 -7.89 -5.14
CA THR A 158 -10.18 -8.22 -3.79
C THR A 158 -9.56 -9.55 -3.38
N GLN A 159 -9.10 -9.68 -2.14
CA GLN A 159 -8.64 -10.96 -1.59
C GLN A 159 -9.22 -11.24 -0.21
N SER A 160 -9.12 -12.50 0.23
CA SER A 160 -9.54 -12.87 1.59
C SER A 160 -8.66 -12.18 2.61
N PHE A 161 -9.21 -11.88 3.79
CA PHE A 161 -8.43 -11.29 4.87
C PHE A 161 -7.31 -12.24 5.35
N ALA A 162 -7.55 -13.55 5.29
CA ALA A 162 -6.54 -14.56 5.60
C ALA A 162 -5.32 -14.49 4.67
N ASP A 163 -5.53 -14.37 3.35
CA ASP A 163 -4.45 -14.25 2.36
C ASP A 163 -3.72 -12.91 2.55
N PHE A 164 -4.45 -11.82 2.72
CA PHE A 164 -3.86 -10.52 3.01
C PHE A 164 -3.00 -10.53 4.28
N THR A 165 -3.42 -11.23 5.32
CA THR A 165 -2.64 -11.34 6.56
C THR A 165 -1.36 -12.18 6.35
N ALA A 166 -1.40 -13.17 5.46
CA ALA A 166 -0.21 -13.91 5.07
C ALA A 166 0.77 -13.04 4.25
N ASP A 167 0.25 -12.24 3.31
CA ASP A 167 1.03 -11.27 2.53
C ASP A 167 1.63 -10.19 3.43
N PHE A 168 0.85 -9.65 4.37
CA PHE A 168 1.35 -8.73 5.38
C PHE A 168 2.45 -9.43 6.17
N GLY A 169 2.15 -10.57 6.80
CA GLY A 169 3.13 -11.56 7.25
C GLY A 169 4.26 -11.03 8.13
N ASN A 170 5.37 -11.76 8.20
CA ASN A 170 6.59 -11.31 8.86
C ASN A 170 7.55 -10.74 7.81
N LEU A 171 7.88 -9.46 7.94
CA LEU A 171 9.04 -8.84 7.30
C LEU A 171 10.04 -8.47 8.40
N ASP A 172 11.33 -8.56 8.13
CA ASP A 172 12.33 -8.03 9.06
C ASP A 172 12.30 -6.49 9.00
N LEU A 173 12.49 -5.81 10.14
CA LEU A 173 12.54 -4.33 10.19
C LEU A 173 13.56 -3.74 9.20
N ALA A 174 14.60 -4.50 8.87
CA ALA A 174 15.60 -4.10 7.87
C ALA A 174 15.05 -4.04 6.44
N ASP A 175 13.94 -4.73 6.14
CA ASP A 175 13.35 -4.84 4.79
C ASP A 175 12.40 -3.69 4.45
N TYR A 176 11.96 -2.92 5.45
CA TYR A 176 10.95 -1.87 5.29
C TYR A 176 11.17 -0.62 6.16
N GLY A 177 12.23 -0.57 6.97
CA GLY A 177 12.47 0.52 7.91
C GLY A 177 11.38 0.61 8.98
N SER A 178 10.92 1.82 9.30
CA SER A 178 9.76 2.05 10.17
C SER A 178 8.42 2.09 9.41
N TRP A 179 8.42 1.85 8.10
CA TRP A 179 7.25 2.07 7.24
C TRP A 179 6.53 0.77 6.97
N ARG A 180 5.64 0.41 7.89
CA ARG A 180 4.85 -0.82 7.76
C ARG A 180 3.43 -0.55 7.30
N VAL A 181 2.79 0.44 7.91
CA VAL A 181 1.50 0.98 7.50
C VAL A 181 1.60 2.49 7.57
N LEU A 182 1.34 3.15 6.45
CA LEU A 182 1.33 4.60 6.32
C LEU A 182 -0.05 5.07 5.87
N TYR A 183 -0.37 6.30 6.22
CA TYR A 183 -1.55 7.00 5.73
C TYR A 183 -1.21 8.45 5.40
N LEU A 184 -2.07 9.08 4.62
CA LEU A 184 -1.99 10.48 4.28
C LEU A 184 -3.23 11.20 4.87
N PRO A 185 -3.07 12.06 5.90
CA PRO A 185 -4.20 12.73 6.51
C PRO A 185 -5.06 13.50 5.49
N ALA A 186 -6.39 13.46 5.66
CA ALA A 186 -7.27 14.36 4.93
C ALA A 186 -7.01 15.82 5.40
N ASN A 187 -6.89 16.74 4.45
CA ASN A 187 -6.72 18.18 4.72
C ASN A 187 -8.01 18.84 5.24
#